data_AF-A0A8W8LD58-F1
#
_entry.id   AF-A0A8W8LD58-F1
#
_cell.length_a   1.000
_cell.length_b   1.000
_cell.length_c   1.000
_cell.angle_alpha   90.00
_cell.angle_beta   90.00
_cell.angle_gamma   90.00
#
_symmetry.space_group_name_H-M   'P 1'
#
loop_
_entity.id
_entity.type
_entity.pdbx_description
1 polymer ?
#
loop_
_entity_poly.entity_id
_entity_poly.type
_entity_poly.pdbx_seq_one_letter_code
_entity_poly.pdbx_strand_id
1 'polypeptide(L)'
;FHSSIDWHNVDFTSVPPIYELPVQSVICEPEAGSVLEDDEEVTIKGYAWSGGGRGIVRVDLSADGGKTWHSAELSPTEQPLYKTYAWTFWEGTIPLPKDHKGEVEIVCKAADTAYNVQPDNVEGIWNLRGVLSNAWHRVPVKVPKS
;
A
#
# COMPACT_ATOMS: atom_id res chain seq x y z
N PHE A 1 14.75 -12.29 7.10
CA PHE A 1 14.86 -12.71 8.52
C PHE A 1 13.52 -12.55 9.17
N HIS A 2 13.11 -13.45 10.08
CA HIS A 2 11.92 -13.23 10.88
C HIS A 2 12.17 -12.14 11.94
N SER A 3 11.11 -11.63 12.54
CA SER A 3 11.14 -10.46 13.42
C SER A 3 11.86 -10.64 14.76
N SER A 4 12.37 -11.85 15.04
CA SER A 4 13.13 -12.16 16.26
C SER A 4 14.66 -12.21 16.03
N ILE A 5 15.12 -11.96 14.80
CA ILE A 5 16.56 -11.89 14.48
C ILE A 5 17.08 -10.48 14.73
N ASP A 6 18.19 -10.38 15.43
CA ASP A 6 18.92 -9.15 15.75
C ASP A 6 20.39 -9.22 15.30
N TRP A 7 21.18 -8.20 15.65
CA TRP A 7 22.60 -8.15 15.27
C TRP A 7 23.48 -9.19 15.97
N HIS A 8 23.03 -9.79 17.08
CA HIS A 8 23.79 -10.78 17.84
C HIS A 8 23.60 -12.21 17.30
N ASN A 9 22.47 -12.48 16.64
CA ASN A 9 22.09 -13.83 16.20
C ASN A 9 21.87 -13.96 14.68
N VAL A 10 22.13 -12.91 13.90
CA VAL A 10 21.96 -12.95 12.44
C VAL A 10 22.98 -13.87 11.76
N ASP A 11 22.48 -14.79 10.93
CA ASP A 11 23.28 -15.57 9.99
C ASP A 11 22.87 -15.22 8.56
N PHE A 12 23.70 -14.45 7.85
CA PHE A 12 23.42 -14.04 6.47
C PHE A 12 23.45 -15.20 5.46
N THR A 13 24.03 -16.34 5.80
CA THR A 13 24.07 -17.51 4.93
C THR A 13 22.78 -18.33 5.00
N SER A 14 21.96 -18.10 6.04
CA SER A 14 20.68 -18.79 6.25
C SER A 14 19.54 -18.31 5.32
N VAL A 15 19.72 -17.20 4.63
CA VAL A 15 18.69 -16.58 3.79
C VAL A 15 19.21 -16.35 2.36
N PRO A 16 18.38 -16.55 1.32
CA PRO A 16 18.78 -16.24 -0.03
C PRO A 16 18.88 -14.72 -0.25
N PRO A 17 19.69 -14.28 -1.24
CA PRO A 17 19.60 -12.93 -1.75
C PRO A 17 18.19 -12.60 -2.26
N ILE A 18 17.80 -11.33 -2.15
CA ILE A 18 16.53 -10.85 -2.71
C ILE A 18 16.72 -10.66 -4.22
N TYR A 19 15.90 -11.36 -5.02
CA TYR A 19 15.87 -11.23 -6.48
C TYR A 19 14.59 -10.53 -6.93
N GLU A 20 13.45 -11.20 -6.72
CA GLU A 20 12.13 -10.62 -6.95
C GLU A 20 11.59 -10.01 -5.65
N LEU A 21 10.84 -8.92 -5.80
CA LEU A 21 10.19 -8.24 -4.69
C LEU A 21 8.71 -8.66 -4.60
N PRO A 22 8.13 -8.63 -3.39
CA PRO A 22 6.71 -8.83 -3.20
C PRO A 22 5.89 -7.67 -3.79
N VAL A 23 4.57 -7.84 -3.85
CA VAL A 23 3.66 -6.75 -4.21
C VAL A 23 3.78 -5.58 -3.23
N GLN A 24 3.71 -4.36 -3.78
CA GLN A 24 3.82 -3.09 -3.06
C GLN A 24 2.80 -2.09 -3.63
N SER A 25 2.29 -1.20 -2.78
CA SER A 25 1.53 -0.02 -3.17
C SER A 25 1.75 1.14 -2.20
N VAL A 26 1.68 2.36 -2.73
CA VAL A 26 1.92 3.59 -1.98
C VAL A 26 0.96 4.68 -2.45
N ILE A 27 0.25 5.28 -1.51
CA ILE A 27 -0.46 6.56 -1.67
C ILE A 27 0.57 7.70 -1.84
N CYS A 28 0.41 8.49 -2.90
CA CYS A 28 1.17 9.71 -3.16
C CYS A 28 0.35 10.98 -2.89
N GLU A 29 -0.97 10.91 -3.11
CA GLU A 29 -1.91 12.00 -2.84
C GLU A 29 -3.14 11.44 -2.13
N PRO A 30 -3.63 12.07 -1.04
CA PRO A 30 -3.02 13.22 -0.34
C PRO A 30 -1.72 12.85 0.40
N GLU A 31 -0.97 13.86 0.84
CA GLU A 31 0.21 13.68 1.69
C GLU A 31 -0.18 13.51 3.17
N ALA A 32 0.71 12.90 3.96
CA ALA A 32 0.49 12.77 5.40
C ALA A 32 0.41 14.15 6.06
N GLY A 33 -0.66 14.39 6.82
CA GLY A 33 -0.94 15.65 7.49
C GLY A 33 -1.69 16.68 6.64
N SER A 34 -2.02 16.38 5.38
CA SER A 34 -2.87 17.25 4.55
C SER A 34 -4.21 17.53 5.23
N VAL A 35 -4.70 18.75 5.05
CA VAL A 35 -6.07 19.14 5.43
C VAL A 35 -6.95 19.00 4.20
N LEU A 36 -7.92 18.10 4.26
CA LEU A 36 -8.91 17.92 3.22
C LEU A 36 -9.95 19.03 3.26
N GLU A 37 -10.55 19.31 2.11
CA GLU A 37 -11.79 20.08 2.09
C GLU A 37 -12.89 19.32 2.84
N ASP A 38 -13.86 20.04 3.38
CA ASP A 38 -14.98 19.44 4.06
C ASP A 38 -16.00 18.88 3.07
N ASP A 39 -15.58 17.84 2.35
CA ASP A 39 -16.39 17.08 1.41
C ASP A 39 -16.84 15.74 2.03
N GLU A 40 -17.76 15.05 1.36
CA GLU A 40 -18.19 13.69 1.71
C GLU A 40 -17.29 12.61 1.10
N GLU A 41 -16.34 12.99 0.24
CA GLU A 41 -15.44 12.08 -0.46
C GLU A 41 -13.98 12.57 -0.49
N VAL A 42 -13.05 11.65 -0.79
CA VAL A 42 -11.63 11.95 -0.96
C VAL A 42 -11.09 11.26 -2.21
N THR A 43 -10.38 12.02 -3.04
CA THR A 43 -9.61 11.49 -4.16
C THR A 43 -8.23 11.06 -3.67
N ILE A 44 -7.86 9.82 -3.94
CA ILE A 44 -6.60 9.21 -3.52
C ILE A 44 -5.87 8.73 -4.78
N LYS A 45 -4.58 9.00 -4.88
CA LYS A 45 -3.73 8.59 -6.00
C LYS A 45 -2.44 7.95 -5.53
N GLY A 46 -1.90 7.08 -6.36
CA GLY A 46 -0.62 6.45 -6.06
C GLY A 46 -0.16 5.49 -7.13
N TYR A 47 0.75 4.60 -6.74
CA TYR A 47 1.24 3.54 -7.59
C TYR A 47 1.22 2.19 -6.87
N ALA A 48 1.20 1.13 -7.67
CA ALA A 48 1.36 -0.25 -7.21
C ALA A 48 2.26 -1.02 -8.18
N TRP A 49 2.96 -2.02 -7.67
CA TRP A 49 3.89 -2.84 -8.47
C TRP A 49 4.18 -4.18 -7.78
N SER A 50 4.52 -5.21 -8.55
CA SER A 50 4.99 -6.50 -8.03
C SER A 50 6.19 -6.98 -8.84
N GLY A 51 7.11 -7.68 -8.19
CA GLY A 51 8.31 -8.24 -8.83
C GLY A 51 7.99 -9.33 -9.85
N GLY A 52 9.03 -9.80 -10.56
CA GLY A 52 8.91 -10.95 -11.46
C GLY A 52 8.00 -10.73 -12.67
N GLY A 53 7.71 -9.48 -13.04
CA GLY A 53 6.81 -9.15 -14.16
C GLY A 53 5.33 -9.44 -13.87
N ARG A 54 4.95 -9.62 -12.61
CA ARG A 54 3.55 -9.83 -12.20
C ARG A 54 2.80 -8.50 -12.22
N GLY A 55 1.72 -8.44 -13.00
CA GLY A 55 0.90 -7.25 -13.10
C GLY A 55 0.04 -7.03 -11.85
N ILE A 56 -0.40 -5.79 -11.62
CA ILE A 56 -1.38 -5.46 -10.58
C ILE A 56 -2.78 -5.70 -11.13
N VAL A 57 -3.59 -6.47 -10.39
CA VAL A 57 -4.98 -6.78 -10.78
C VAL A 57 -6.01 -6.02 -9.96
N ARG A 58 -5.61 -5.51 -8.79
CA ARG A 58 -6.49 -4.70 -7.93
C ARG A 58 -5.68 -3.84 -6.97
N VAL A 59 -6.18 -2.64 -6.71
CA VAL A 59 -5.77 -1.78 -5.59
C VAL A 59 -7.04 -1.47 -4.79
N ASP A 60 -7.00 -1.75 -3.49
CA ASP A 60 -8.07 -1.49 -2.54
C ASP A 60 -7.70 -0.26 -1.70
N LEU A 61 -8.64 0.67 -1.57
CA LEU A 61 -8.52 1.94 -0.84
C LEU A 61 -9.49 1.97 0.33
N SER A 62 -9.08 2.59 1.43
CA SER A 62 -9.89 2.75 2.64
C SER A 62 -9.69 4.14 3.22
N ALA A 63 -10.74 4.70 3.81
CA ALA A 63 -10.72 5.96 4.58
C ALA A 63 -11.10 5.75 6.07
N ASP A 64 -11.10 4.51 6.57
CA ASP A 64 -11.44 4.18 7.96
C ASP A 64 -10.39 3.30 8.66
N GLY A 65 -9.15 3.39 8.20
CA GLY A 65 -8.02 2.63 8.73
C GLY A 65 -7.99 1.16 8.28
N GLY A 66 -8.72 0.81 7.22
CA GLY A 66 -8.74 -0.53 6.62
C GLY A 66 -9.89 -1.43 7.09
N LYS A 67 -10.99 -0.85 7.60
CA LYS A 67 -12.19 -1.62 7.99
C LYS A 67 -13.11 -1.84 6.78
N THR A 68 -13.28 -0.83 5.94
CA THR A 68 -14.03 -0.90 4.68
C THR A 68 -13.14 -0.54 3.49
N TRP A 69 -13.49 -1.05 2.31
CA TRP A 69 -12.62 -1.02 1.12
C TRP A 69 -13.39 -0.71 -0.15
N HIS A 70 -12.77 0.09 -1.01
CA HIS A 70 -13.24 0.46 -2.34
C HIS A 70 -12.14 0.16 -3.37
N SER A 71 -12.50 -0.26 -4.58
CA SER A 71 -11.50 -0.53 -5.62
C SER A 71 -11.10 0.77 -6.33
N ALA A 72 -9.80 0.96 -6.51
CA ALA A 72 -9.26 2.04 -7.33
C ALA A 72 -9.35 1.73 -8.82
N GLU A 73 -9.37 2.76 -9.65
CA GLU A 73 -9.19 2.65 -11.09
C GLU A 73 -7.71 2.54 -11.42
N LEU A 74 -7.34 1.48 -12.13
CA LEU A 74 -5.96 1.24 -12.56
C LEU A 74 -5.74 1.91 -13.92
N SER A 75 -4.64 2.65 -14.04
CA SER A 75 -4.21 3.19 -15.33
C SER A 75 -3.98 2.05 -16.33
N PRO A 76 -4.47 2.17 -17.58
CA PRO A 76 -4.27 1.16 -18.60
C PRO A 76 -2.79 0.85 -18.82
N THR A 77 -2.48 -0.41 -19.10
CA THR A 77 -1.12 -0.86 -19.42
C THR A 77 -1.11 -1.65 -20.71
N GLU A 78 -0.14 -1.35 -21.59
CA GLU A 78 0.14 -2.13 -22.80
C GLU A 78 1.18 -3.24 -22.55
N GLN A 79 1.61 -3.41 -21.29
CA GLN A 79 2.60 -4.40 -20.94
C GLN A 79 2.05 -5.82 -21.10
N PRO A 80 2.77 -6.75 -21.77
CA PRO A 80 2.33 -8.13 -21.88
C PRO A 80 2.19 -8.80 -20.51
N LEU A 81 1.25 -9.75 -20.42
CA LEU A 81 1.09 -10.58 -19.22
C LEU A 81 2.41 -11.28 -18.87
N TYR A 82 2.74 -11.32 -17.58
CA TYR A 82 4.00 -11.84 -17.03
C TYR A 82 5.27 -11.08 -17.46
N LYS A 83 5.11 -9.89 -18.06
CA LYS A 83 6.19 -8.96 -18.41
C LYS A 83 5.83 -7.53 -18.00
N THR A 84 5.09 -7.41 -16.90
CA THR A 84 4.65 -6.14 -16.33
C THR A 84 5.72 -5.61 -15.38
N TYR A 85 6.75 -4.96 -15.93
CA TYR A 85 7.92 -4.51 -15.17
C TYR A 85 7.78 -3.07 -14.65
N ALA A 86 6.98 -2.23 -15.31
CA ALA A 86 6.65 -0.90 -14.83
C ALA A 86 5.51 -0.95 -13.81
N TRP A 87 5.49 0.05 -12.92
CA TRP A 87 4.38 0.25 -11.99
C TRP A 87 3.05 0.47 -12.71
N THR A 88 1.97 0.28 -11.97
CA THR A 88 0.61 0.65 -12.36
C THR A 88 0.21 1.84 -11.49
N PHE A 89 -0.04 2.99 -12.12
CA PHE A 89 -0.67 4.11 -11.44
C PHE A 89 -2.14 3.81 -11.19
N TRP A 90 -2.68 4.37 -10.13
CA TRP A 90 -4.08 4.22 -9.77
C TRP A 90 -4.61 5.51 -9.17
N GLU A 91 -5.91 5.72 -9.34
CA GLU A 91 -6.67 6.76 -8.65
C GLU A 91 -8.03 6.23 -8.21
N GLY A 92 -8.60 6.81 -7.18
CA GLY A 92 -9.95 6.47 -6.75
C GLY A 92 -10.52 7.55 -5.85
N THR A 93 -11.79 7.87 -6.07
CA THR A 93 -12.57 8.75 -5.20
C THR A 93 -13.49 7.89 -4.35
N ILE A 94 -13.33 7.97 -3.04
CA ILE A 94 -14.04 7.11 -2.08
C ILE A 94 -14.75 7.96 -1.02
N PRO A 95 -15.90 7.50 -0.49
CA PRO A 95 -16.60 8.23 0.54
C PRO A 95 -15.78 8.27 1.83
N LEU A 96 -15.81 9.43 2.50
CA LEU A 96 -15.33 9.59 3.86
C LEU A 96 -16.36 9.00 4.85
N PRO A 97 -15.92 8.46 6.01
CA PRO A 97 -16.84 7.99 7.04
C PRO A 97 -17.79 9.10 7.51
N LYS A 98 -19.03 8.80 7.92
CA LYS A 98 -19.99 9.83 8.36
C LYS A 98 -19.49 10.73 9.50
N ASP A 99 -18.62 10.19 10.35
CA ASP A 99 -18.01 10.88 11.49
C ASP A 99 -16.55 11.27 11.18
N HIS A 100 -16.23 11.66 9.94
CA HIS A 100 -14.86 11.94 9.45
C HIS A 100 -14.22 13.20 10.02
N LYS A 101 -14.93 13.99 10.82
CA LYS A 101 -14.41 15.23 11.40
C LYS A 101 -13.22 14.96 12.32
N GLY A 102 -12.09 15.59 12.04
CA GLY A 102 -10.84 15.35 12.77
C GLY A 102 -9.86 14.52 11.97
N GLU A 103 -9.29 13.49 12.57
CA GLU A 103 -8.26 12.66 11.93
C GLU A 103 -8.91 11.49 11.16
N VAL A 104 -8.49 11.31 9.92
CA VAL A 104 -8.88 10.22 9.04
C VAL A 104 -7.62 9.49 8.61
N GLU A 105 -7.64 8.15 8.65
CA GLU A 105 -6.52 7.34 8.17
C GLU A 105 -6.86 6.71 6.82
N ILE A 106 -6.18 7.16 5.78
CA ILE A 106 -6.30 6.62 4.43
C ILE A 106 -5.33 5.45 4.27
N VAL A 107 -5.79 4.35 3.69
CA VAL A 107 -4.99 3.12 3.55
C VAL A 107 -5.10 2.58 2.12
N CYS A 108 -3.99 2.08 1.57
CA CYS A 108 -4.01 1.32 0.31
C CYS A 108 -3.36 -0.06 0.45
N LYS A 109 -3.84 -1.01 -0.34
CA LYS A 109 -3.22 -2.33 -0.54
C LYS A 109 -3.46 -2.86 -1.94
N ALA A 110 -2.48 -3.57 -2.50
CA ALA A 110 -2.59 -4.15 -3.84
C ALA A 110 -2.62 -5.69 -3.84
N ALA A 111 -3.15 -6.23 -4.94
CA ALA A 111 -3.06 -7.64 -5.30
C ALA A 111 -2.44 -7.78 -6.71
N ASP A 112 -1.52 -8.73 -6.88
CA ASP A 112 -0.90 -9.03 -8.17
C ASP A 112 -1.61 -10.16 -8.93
N THR A 113 -1.18 -10.45 -10.17
CA THR A 113 -1.76 -11.51 -11.02
C THR A 113 -1.64 -12.92 -10.44
N ALA A 114 -0.76 -13.14 -9.45
CA ALA A 114 -0.65 -14.38 -8.70
C ALA A 114 -1.43 -14.33 -7.37
N TYR A 115 -2.21 -13.28 -7.14
CA TYR A 115 -2.96 -13.01 -5.92
C TYR A 115 -2.10 -12.92 -4.66
N ASN A 116 -0.81 -12.59 -4.79
CA ASN A 116 -0.05 -12.13 -3.62
C ASN A 116 -0.65 -10.80 -3.13
N VAL A 117 -0.66 -10.62 -1.82
CA VAL A 117 -1.21 -9.43 -1.15
C VAL A 117 -0.23 -8.87 -0.13
N GLN A 118 -0.41 -7.60 0.21
CA GLN A 118 0.35 -6.93 1.26
C GLN A 118 -0.16 -7.32 2.66
N PRO A 119 0.73 -7.49 3.66
CA PRO A 119 0.35 -7.64 5.06
C PRO A 119 -0.24 -6.35 5.62
N ASP A 120 -1.04 -6.49 6.68
CA ASP A 120 -1.78 -5.42 7.35
C ASP A 120 -0.91 -4.46 8.17
N ASN A 121 0.14 -5.00 8.80
CA ASN A 121 1.01 -4.27 9.71
C ASN A 121 2.50 -4.61 9.50
N VAL A 122 3.36 -3.72 10.00
CA VAL A 122 4.82 -3.82 9.89
C VAL A 122 5.44 -4.76 10.92
N GLU A 123 4.77 -5.01 12.05
CA GLU A 123 5.31 -5.83 13.14
C GLU A 123 5.58 -7.27 12.71
N GLY A 124 4.66 -7.84 11.91
CA GLY A 124 4.80 -9.20 11.38
C GLY A 124 5.92 -9.37 10.36
N ILE A 125 6.39 -8.29 9.72
CA ILE A 125 7.42 -8.32 8.67
C ILE A 125 8.69 -7.56 9.04
N TRP A 126 8.77 -7.06 10.27
CA TRP A 126 9.95 -6.36 10.75
C TRP A 126 11.19 -7.24 10.63
N ASN A 127 12.30 -6.63 10.25
CA ASN A 127 13.61 -7.27 10.26
C ASN A 127 14.69 -6.21 10.52
N LEU A 128 15.82 -6.66 11.07
CA LEU A 128 16.92 -5.79 11.51
C LEU A 128 17.47 -4.81 10.44
N ARG A 129 17.25 -5.08 9.15
CA ARG A 129 17.72 -4.22 8.04
C ARG A 129 16.66 -3.27 7.51
N GLY A 130 15.41 -3.39 7.96
CA GLY A 130 14.30 -2.55 7.48
C GLY A 130 13.96 -2.73 5.99
N VAL A 131 14.36 -3.84 5.37
CA VAL A 131 14.08 -4.13 3.95
C VAL A 131 12.75 -4.88 3.79
N LEU A 132 12.22 -4.96 2.57
CA LEU A 132 10.94 -5.64 2.28
C LEU A 132 9.75 -5.10 3.08
N SER A 133 9.77 -3.79 3.38
CA SER A 133 8.65 -3.11 4.04
C SER A 133 7.49 -2.92 3.06
N ASN A 134 6.61 -3.91 2.96
CA ASN A 134 5.46 -3.91 2.05
C ASN A 134 4.10 -4.01 2.76
N ALA A 135 4.03 -3.70 4.05
CA ALA A 135 2.74 -3.54 4.73
C ALA A 135 1.90 -2.42 4.08
N TRP A 136 0.60 -2.38 4.37
CA TRP A 136 -0.30 -1.35 3.84
C TRP A 136 0.24 0.06 4.14
N HIS A 137 0.30 0.92 3.11
CA HIS A 137 0.67 2.32 3.32
C HIS A 137 -0.51 3.04 3.97
N ARG A 138 -0.24 3.77 5.06
CA ARG A 138 -1.23 4.51 5.84
C ARG A 138 -0.87 5.99 5.84
N VAL A 139 -1.82 6.83 5.45
CA VAL A 139 -1.66 8.28 5.34
C VAL A 139 -2.69 8.95 6.24
N PRO A 140 -2.29 9.49 7.40
CA PRO A 140 -3.18 10.26 8.26
C PRO A 140 -3.42 11.63 7.63
N VAL A 141 -4.68 12.04 7.54
CA VAL A 141 -5.12 13.36 7.05
C VAL A 141 -6.10 14.00 8.03
N LYS A 142 -6.38 15.29 7.86
CA LYS A 142 -7.29 16.04 8.72
C LYS A 142 -8.47 16.58 7.94
N VAL A 143 -9.67 16.42 8.47
CA VAL A 143 -10.89 17.08 8.01
C VAL A 143 -11.27 18.17 9.03
N PRO A 144 -11.47 19.42 8.60
CA PRO A 144 -11.83 20.52 9.51
C PRO A 144 -13.03 20.19 10.40
N LYS A 145 -12.91 20.52 11.69
CA LYS A 145 -14.06 20.55 12.61
C LYS A 145 -14.81 21.86 12.34
N SER A 146 -16.10 21.77 12.04
CA SER A 146 -17.02 22.91 11.95
C SER A 146 -17.06 23.72 13.25
#